data_AF-A0A8X7QUY0-F1
#
_entry.id   AF-A0A8X7QUY0-F1
#
_cell.length_a   1.000
_cell.length_b   1.000
_cell.length_c   1.000
_cell.angle_alpha   90.00
_cell.angle_beta   90.00
_cell.angle_gamma   90.00
#
_symmetry.space_group_name_H-M   'P 1'
#
loop_
_entity.id
_entity.type
_entity.pdbx_description
1 polymer ?
#
loop_
_entity_poly.entity_id
_entity_poly.type
_entity_poly.pdbx_seq_one_letter_code
_entity_poly.pdbx_strand_id
1 'polypeptide(L)'
;MNFFHDIDGSVVLEKSQVLTLVGAQESWRVIECKYPYYPGTQGICHNGVVYYGAWSNLTDRRSVVVGFDLRSEEFSLITLPEDVQIVSRFESDLVRYNGKIALVNVSLTVNSTYGF
;
A
#
# COMPACT_ATOMS: atom_id res chain seq x y z
N MET A 1 11.67 -15.19 11.63
CA MET A 1 11.83 -13.72 11.69
C MET A 1 12.86 -13.40 10.62
N ASN A 2 12.43 -13.07 9.40
CA ASN A 2 13.36 -12.94 8.28
C ASN A 2 13.24 -11.52 7.71
N PHE A 3 14.11 -10.63 8.20
CA PHE A 3 14.45 -9.41 7.50
C PHE A 3 15.26 -9.80 6.25
N PHE A 4 15.09 -9.08 5.16
CA PHE A 4 16.08 -9.12 4.10
C PHE A 4 17.30 -8.39 4.62
N HIS A 5 18.35 -9.17 4.89
CA HIS A 5 19.66 -8.66 5.20
C HIS A 5 20.39 -8.44 3.88
N ASP A 6 20.97 -7.26 3.70
CA ASP A 6 22.07 -7.12 2.74
C ASP A 6 23.19 -8.12 3.09
N ILE A 7 24.14 -8.32 2.18
CA ILE A 7 25.30 -9.20 2.40
C ILE A 7 26.09 -8.81 3.68
N ASP A 8 25.88 -7.60 4.20
CA ASP A 8 26.45 -7.03 5.43
C ASP A 8 25.47 -6.99 6.64
N GLY A 9 24.32 -7.67 6.59
CA GLY A 9 23.43 -7.78 7.76
C GLY A 9 22.51 -6.58 8.03
N SER A 10 22.50 -5.54 7.19
CA SER A 10 21.62 -4.38 7.35
C SER A 10 20.16 -4.69 6.96
N VAL A 11 19.19 -4.18 7.73
CA VAL A 11 17.75 -4.27 7.41
C VAL A 11 17.47 -3.39 6.20
N VAL A 12 17.02 -4.00 5.09
CA VAL A 12 16.64 -3.22 3.90
C VAL A 12 15.34 -2.47 4.18
N LEU A 13 15.45 -1.18 4.46
CA LEU A 13 14.33 -0.25 4.41
C LEU A 13 13.95 -0.03 2.94
N GLU A 14 12.67 -0.16 2.61
CA GLU A 14 12.23 0.16 1.26
C GLU A 14 12.38 1.66 1.01
N LYS A 15 13.19 1.99 -0.01
CA LYS A 15 13.37 3.36 -0.47
C LYS A 15 12.14 3.76 -1.29
N SER A 16 11.37 4.69 -0.76
CA SER A 16 10.25 5.30 -1.48
C SER A 16 10.72 6.61 -2.12
N GLN A 17 10.02 7.07 -3.16
CA GLN A 17 10.33 8.33 -3.83
C GLN A 17 9.08 9.20 -3.91
N VAL A 18 9.28 10.49 -3.68
CA VAL A 18 8.23 11.51 -3.84
C VAL A 18 8.62 12.44 -4.97
N LEU A 19 7.70 12.59 -5.92
CA LEU A 19 7.76 13.63 -6.94
C LEU A 19 7.02 14.85 -6.43
N THR A 20 7.73 15.97 -6.32
CA THR A 20 7.11 17.27 -6.05
C THR A 20 7.05 18.08 -7.33
N LEU A 21 5.85 18.60 -7.60
CA LEU A 21 5.54 19.44 -8.75
C LEU A 21 5.28 20.86 -8.25
N VAL A 22 6.14 21.81 -8.64
CA VAL A 22 5.98 23.23 -8.32
C VAL A 22 5.96 24.01 -9.63
N GLY A 23 4.77 24.35 -10.11
CA GLY A 23 4.60 24.94 -11.44
C GLY A 23 5.06 23.96 -12.52
N ALA A 24 6.06 24.37 -13.31
CA ALA A 24 6.69 23.53 -14.34
C ALA A 24 7.94 22.77 -13.84
N GLN A 25 8.31 22.91 -12.57
CA GLN A 25 9.49 22.26 -12.01
C GLN A 25 9.12 20.91 -11.38
N GLU A 26 9.93 19.91 -11.71
CA GLU A 26 9.82 18.55 -11.20
C GLU A 26 11.06 18.20 -10.39
N SER A 27 10.87 17.66 -9.18
CA SER A 27 11.96 17.18 -8.33
C SER A 27 11.59 15.86 -7.67
N TRP A 28 12.41 14.84 -7.91
CA TRP A 28 12.35 13.56 -7.23
C TRP A 28 13.25 13.59 -6.00
N ARG A 29 12.69 13.24 -4.83
CA ARG A 29 13.47 12.96 -3.61
C ARG A 29 13.21 11.55 -3.13
N VAL A 30 14.23 10.94 -2.54
CA VAL A 30 14.07 9.69 -1.80
C VAL A 30 13.54 10.03 -0.42
N ILE A 31 12.56 9.25 0.04
CA ILE A 31 12.09 9.26 1.42
C ILE A 31 12.23 7.85 1.99
N GLU A 32 12.50 7.78 3.30
CA GLU A 32 12.59 6.51 3.99
C GLU A 32 11.20 6.11 4.48
N CYS A 33 10.70 4.98 3.98
CA CYS A 33 9.52 4.39 4.58
C CYS A 33 9.92 3.76 5.91
N LYS A 34 9.34 4.24 7.01
CA LYS A 34 9.59 3.71 8.36
C LYS A 34 9.03 2.30 8.55
N TYR A 35 8.30 1.77 7.57
CA TYR A 35 7.60 0.51 7.67
C TYR A 35 7.95 -0.46 6.52
N PRO A 36 8.28 -1.72 6.82
CA PRO A 36 8.65 -2.72 5.82
C PRO A 36 7.39 -3.39 5.23
N TYR A 37 6.52 -2.57 4.61
CA TYR A 37 5.25 -3.03 4.03
C TYR A 37 5.26 -2.97 2.51
N TYR A 38 4.93 -4.09 1.87
CA TYR A 38 4.80 -4.15 0.41
C TYR A 38 3.39 -3.70 -0.01
N PRO A 39 3.24 -2.80 -1.03
CA PRO A 39 1.94 -2.38 -1.52
C PRO A 39 1.10 -3.57 -2.03
N GLY A 40 -0.08 -3.75 -1.44
CA GLY A 40 -1.03 -4.81 -1.76
C GLY A 40 -2.26 -4.33 -2.53
N THR A 41 -2.46 -3.01 -2.69
CA THR A 41 -3.50 -2.41 -3.53
C THR A 41 -2.95 -1.24 -4.35
N GLN A 42 -3.77 -0.69 -5.25
CA GLN A 42 -3.50 0.65 -5.76
C GLN A 42 -3.68 1.71 -4.67
N GLY A 43 -3.02 2.85 -4.83
CA GLY A 43 -3.14 3.99 -3.94
C GLY A 43 -4.30 4.90 -4.34
N ILE A 44 -4.99 5.44 -3.34
CA ILE A 44 -6.05 6.44 -3.52
C ILE A 44 -5.75 7.68 -2.69
N CYS A 45 -5.68 8.83 -3.34
CA CYS A 45 -5.55 10.11 -2.64
C CYS A 45 -6.92 10.53 -2.11
N HIS A 46 -7.00 10.99 -0.86
CA HIS A 46 -8.18 11.60 -0.25
C HIS A 46 -7.75 12.64 0.79
N ASN A 47 -8.25 13.87 0.65
CA ASN A 47 -7.97 14.99 1.55
C ASN A 47 -6.47 15.24 1.83
N GLY A 48 -5.62 15.10 0.81
CA GLY A 48 -4.17 15.33 0.94
C GLY A 48 -3.41 14.15 1.54
N VAL A 49 -4.06 13.00 1.76
CA VAL A 49 -3.42 11.76 2.21
C VAL A 49 -3.56 10.70 1.12
N VAL A 50 -2.48 10.02 0.78
CA VAL A 50 -2.51 8.84 -0.09
C VAL A 50 -2.69 7.60 0.77
N TYR A 51 -3.76 6.86 0.53
CA TYR A 51 -4.05 5.59 1.21
C TYR A 51 -3.77 4.43 0.27
N TYR A 52 -3.11 3.38 0.77
CA TYR A 52 -2.93 2.13 0.04
C TYR A 52 -2.92 0.96 1.03
N GLY A 53 -3.48 -0.17 0.61
CA GLY A 53 -3.37 -1.41 1.34
C GLY A 53 -1.97 -2.00 1.19
N ALA A 54 -1.46 -2.63 2.23
CA ALA A 54 -0.13 -3.22 2.24
C ALA A 54 -0.03 -4.45 3.15
N TRP A 55 0.98 -5.29 2.93
CA TRP A 55 1.25 -6.48 3.74
C TRP A 55 2.53 -6.37 4.52
N SER A 56 2.51 -6.81 5.79
CA SER A 56 3.73 -6.99 6.57
C SER A 56 4.62 -8.04 5.94
N ASN A 57 5.92 -7.73 5.86
CA ASN A 57 6.94 -8.74 5.55
C ASN A 57 7.22 -9.70 6.73
N LEU A 58 6.59 -9.48 7.90
CA LEU A 58 6.74 -10.32 9.08
C LEU A 58 5.92 -11.61 8.93
N THR A 59 6.25 -12.59 9.77
CA THR A 59 5.69 -13.95 9.75
C THR A 59 4.15 -14.00 9.81
N ASP A 60 3.53 -12.98 10.39
CA ASP A 60 2.09 -12.77 10.29
C ASP A 60 1.84 -11.83 9.09
N ARG A 61 1.33 -12.37 7.97
CA ARG A 61 0.93 -11.59 6.76
C ARG A 61 -0.26 -10.66 7.04
N ARG A 62 -0.21 -9.86 8.10
CA ARG A 62 -1.26 -8.94 8.48
C ARG A 62 -1.36 -7.86 7.41
N SER A 63 -2.58 -7.65 6.98
CA SER A 63 -2.96 -6.59 6.06
C SER A 63 -3.17 -5.30 6.87
N VAL A 64 -2.60 -4.22 6.37
CA VAL A 64 -2.78 -2.87 6.93
C VAL A 64 -3.15 -1.91 5.82
N VAL A 65 -3.78 -0.79 6.18
CA VAL A 65 -3.86 0.37 5.28
C VAL A 65 -2.81 1.38 5.73
N VAL A 66 -1.93 1.76 4.81
CA VAL A 66 -0.94 2.81 5.01
C VAL A 66 -1.53 4.11 4.50
N GLY A 67 -1.43 5.17 5.31
CA GLY A 67 -1.73 6.55 4.91
C GLY A 67 -0.44 7.37 4.87
N PHE A 68 -0.18 8.05 3.76
CA PHE A 68 0.94 8.97 3.59
C PHE A 68 0.42 10.40 3.43
N ASP A 69 0.68 11.26 4.41
CA ASP A 69 0.28 12.67 4.39
C ASP A 69 1.19 13.46 3.44
N LEU A 70 0.63 14.07 2.41
CA LEU A 70 1.40 14.78 1.37
C LEU A 70 1.99 16.12 1.85
N ARG A 71 1.51 16.67 2.96
CA ARG A 71 1.99 17.94 3.53
C ARG A 71 3.10 17.70 4.54
N SER A 72 2.92 16.75 5.46
CA SER A 72 3.91 16.46 6.50
C SER A 72 4.90 15.37 6.09
N GLU A 73 4.62 14.62 5.02
CA GLU A 73 5.41 13.46 4.56
C GLU A 73 5.55 12.38 5.64
N GLU A 74 4.51 12.22 6.46
CA GLU A 74 4.48 11.22 7.53
C GLU A 74 3.57 10.06 7.15
N PHE A 75 4.02 8.88 7.56
CA PHE A 75 3.28 7.63 7.37
C PHE A 75 2.44 7.33 8.61
N SER A 76 1.24 6.82 8.38
CA SER A 76 0.32 6.33 9.41
C SER A 76 -0.16 4.93 9.04
N LEU A 77 -0.46 4.12 10.05
CA LEU A 77 -0.96 2.77 9.86
C LEU A 77 -2.36 2.65 10.43
N ILE A 78 -3.24 2.03 9.65
CA ILE A 78 -4.59 1.67 10.04
C ILE A 78 -4.67 0.16 10.04
N THR A 79 -4.86 -0.41 11.22
CA THR A 79 -5.03 -1.86 11.40
C THR A 79 -6.41 -2.28 10.90
N LEU A 80 -6.45 -3.34 10.11
CA LEU A 80 -7.71 -3.95 9.67
C LEU A 80 -8.25 -4.89 10.76
N PRO A 81 -9.58 -5.11 10.81
CA PRO A 81 -10.18 -6.17 11.63
C PRO A 81 -9.55 -7.55 11.31
N GLU A 82 -9.54 -8.47 12.29
CA GLU A 82 -8.86 -9.77 12.17
C GLU A 82 -9.35 -10.64 11.00
N ASP A 83 -10.63 -10.53 10.66
CA ASP A 83 -11.29 -11.26 9.57
C ASP A 83 -11.18 -10.57 8.20
N VAL A 84 -10.55 -9.40 8.13
CA VAL A 84 -10.37 -8.63 6.91
C VAL A 84 -8.93 -8.73 6.43
N GLN A 85 -8.75 -9.21 5.20
CA GLN A 85 -7.44 -9.33 4.56
C GLN A 85 -7.46 -8.75 3.16
N ILE A 86 -6.33 -8.13 2.79
CA ILE A 86 -6.00 -7.78 1.42
C ILE A 86 -5.49 -9.06 0.77
N VAL A 87 -6.21 -9.56 -0.23
CA VAL A 87 -5.93 -10.87 -0.85
C VAL A 87 -4.78 -10.75 -1.84
N SER A 88 -4.92 -9.83 -2.80
CA SER A 88 -3.89 -9.54 -3.79
C SER A 88 -4.14 -8.16 -4.40
N ARG A 89 -3.14 -7.62 -5.09
CA ARG A 89 -3.27 -6.38 -5.89
C ARG A 89 -4.29 -6.45 -7.04
N PHE A 90 -4.79 -7.64 -7.34
CA PHE A 90 -5.76 -7.89 -8.41
C PHE A 90 -7.16 -8.17 -7.87
N GLU A 91 -7.26 -8.53 -6.59
CA GLU A 91 -8.50 -8.94 -5.94
C GLU A 91 -8.90 -7.99 -4.82
N SER A 92 -8.07 -7.01 -4.46
CA SER A 92 -8.37 -6.03 -3.43
C SER A 92 -8.08 -4.62 -3.93
N ASP A 93 -8.98 -3.69 -3.63
CA ASP A 93 -8.84 -2.29 -4.02
C ASP A 93 -9.38 -1.33 -2.95
N LEU A 94 -8.91 -0.08 -2.97
CA LEU A 94 -9.44 1.00 -2.16
C LEU A 94 -10.31 1.92 -3.00
N VAL A 95 -11.56 2.11 -2.58
CA VAL A 95 -12.53 2.93 -3.30
C VAL A 95 -13.05 4.06 -2.41
N ARG A 96 -13.51 5.15 -3.05
CA ARG A 96 -14.28 6.19 -2.36
C ARG A 96 -15.74 5.77 -2.27
N TYR A 97 -16.26 5.69 -1.06
CA TYR A 97 -17.66 5.37 -0.80
C TYR A 97 -18.22 6.29 0.29
N ASN A 98 -19.29 7.01 -0.02
CA ASN A 98 -19.95 7.96 0.90
C ASN A 98 -18.98 8.94 1.59
N GLY A 99 -18.03 9.49 0.83
CA GLY A 99 -17.05 10.44 1.34
C GLY A 99 -15.95 9.83 2.21
N LYS A 100 -15.88 8.50 2.32
CA LYS A 100 -14.86 7.75 3.06
C LYS A 100 -14.09 6.82 2.13
N ILE A 101 -12.99 6.28 2.63
CA ILE A 101 -12.26 5.19 1.98
C ILE A 101 -12.82 3.85 2.45
N ALA A 102 -13.09 2.96 1.50
CA ALA A 102 -13.52 1.59 1.76
C ALA A 102 -12.56 0.60 1.07
N LEU A 103 -12.28 -0.51 1.75
CA LEU A 103 -11.58 -1.66 1.18
C LEU A 103 -12.61 -2.60 0.56
N VAL A 104 -12.39 -3.01 -0.68
CA VAL A 104 -13.27 -3.94 -1.39
C VAL A 104 -12.46 -5.10 -1.94
N ASN A 105 -13.09 -6.29 -1.97
CA ASN A 105 -12.55 -7.43 -2.71
C ASN A 105 -13.28 -7.56 -4.05
N VAL A 106 -12.51 -7.62 -5.14
CA VAL A 106 -12.99 -7.77 -6.50
C VAL A 106 -12.94 -9.26 -6.85
N SER A 107 -14.10 -9.89 -6.96
CA SER A 107 -14.20 -11.23 -7.51
C SER A 107 -14.16 -11.15 -9.04
N LEU A 108 -13.04 -11.56 -9.65
CA LEU A 108 -13.01 -11.81 -11.09
C LEU A 108 -13.75 -13.13 -11.34
N THR A 109 -15.01 -13.06 -11.76
CA THR A 109 -15.71 -14.24 -12.26
C THR A 109 -15.13 -14.56 -13.63
N VAL A 110 -14.22 -15.54 -13.70
CA VAL A 110 -13.80 -16.09 -14.99
C VAL A 110 -14.96 -16.92 -15.50
N ASN A 111 -15.73 -16.37 -16.44
CA ASN A 111 -16.69 -17.17 -17.18
C ASN A 111 -15.88 -18.14 -18.06
N SER A 112 -15.60 -19.34 -17.56
CA SER A 112 -15.03 -20.41 -18.37
C SER A 112 -16.10 -20.89 -19.34
N THR A 113 -16.27 -20.20 -20.47
CA THR A 113 -16.87 -20.78 -21.66
C THR A 113 -15.83 -21.69 -22.32
N TYR A 114 -15.57 -22.85 -21.71
CA TYR A 114 -15.14 -24.03 -22.45
C TYR A 114 -16.39 -24.87 -22.68
N GLY A 115 -16.99 -24.70 -23.86
CA GLY A 115 -17.92 -25.67 -24.42
C GLY A 115 -17.12 -26.87 -24.94
N PHE A 116 -17.71 -28.05 -24.75
CA PHE A 116 -17.27 -29.38 -25.17
C PHE A 116 -16.59 -29.46 -26.54
#